data_AF-A0A9W7F6J4-F1
#
_entry.id   AF-A0A9W7F6J4-F1
#
_cell.length_a   1.000
_cell.length_b   1.000
_cell.length_c   1.000
_cell.angle_alpha   90.00
_cell.angle_beta   90.00
_cell.angle_gamma   90.00
#
_symmetry.space_group_name_H-M   'P 1'
#
loop_
_entity.id
_entity.type
_entity.pdbx_description
1 polymer ?
#
loop_
_entity_poly.entity_id
_entity_poly.type
_entity_poly.pdbx_seq_one_letter_code
_entity_poly.pdbx_strand_id
1 'polypeptide(L)'
;MSALSDSTNMPEAVRTNKLKTVMGKALGETRKVINEDVVKSIYGDLATPELTELVTSVMEQVNERVSVEFDSIVASHDINKKLLKLEELIEKAGTENGETVNSAAFASLLPDGVTPQDVLRMNTHEMKLAERERLIAEVAALDKANDAVVGEIEDGKQQLAVKLQEIETQRLEMQKTADICTMSS
;
A
#
# COMPACT_ATOMS: atom_id res chain seq x y z
N MET A 1 -9.31 39.63 14.89
CA MET A 1 -8.98 38.61 13.88
C MET A 1 -9.67 37.32 14.32
N SER A 2 -10.92 37.13 13.92
CA SER A 2 -11.70 35.92 14.18
C SER A 2 -11.82 35.16 12.87
N ALA A 3 -11.14 34.03 12.77
CA ALA A 3 -11.36 33.06 11.72
C ALA A 3 -11.36 31.69 12.39
N LEU A 4 -12.53 31.26 12.87
CA LEU A 4 -12.76 29.91 13.37
C LEU A 4 -14.25 29.59 13.21
N SER A 5 -14.48 28.37 12.72
CA SER A 5 -15.74 27.63 12.62
C SER A 5 -16.74 28.07 11.54
N ASP A 6 -16.41 27.74 10.30
CA ASP A 6 -17.44 27.28 9.36
C ASP A 6 -17.17 25.78 9.09
N SER A 7 -17.33 24.96 10.14
CA SER A 7 -17.43 23.52 9.97
C SER A 7 -18.85 23.22 9.51
N THR A 8 -19.08 23.38 8.20
CA THR A 8 -20.28 22.89 7.53
C THR A 8 -20.50 21.44 7.93
N ASN A 9 -21.50 21.19 8.79
CA ASN A 9 -21.95 19.86 9.16
C ASN A 9 -22.46 19.16 7.90
N MET A 10 -21.57 18.48 7.18
CA MET A 10 -21.98 17.58 6.10
C MET A 10 -22.87 16.49 6.70
N PRO A 11 -23.99 16.13 6.05
CA PRO A 11 -24.81 15.02 6.52
C PRO A 11 -23.95 13.75 6.58
N GLU A 12 -24.08 12.98 7.66
CA GLU A 12 -23.37 11.72 7.79
C GLU A 12 -24.11 10.62 7.01
N ALA A 13 -23.41 9.91 6.13
CA ALA A 13 -23.99 8.81 5.37
C ALA A 13 -24.50 7.73 6.33
N VAL A 14 -25.65 7.14 6.00
CA VAL A 14 -26.24 6.04 6.81
C VAL A 14 -25.26 4.88 6.90
N ARG A 15 -24.54 4.60 5.82
CA ARG A 15 -23.48 3.59 5.76
C ARG A 15 -22.28 3.92 6.64
N THR A 16 -21.90 5.19 6.80
CA THR A 16 -20.84 5.60 7.74
C THR A 16 -21.21 5.24 9.18
N ASN A 17 -22.46 5.54 9.57
CA ASN A 17 -23.00 5.18 10.87
C ASN A 17 -23.03 3.65 11.11
N LYS A 18 -23.40 2.89 10.08
CA LYS A 18 -23.35 1.42 10.13
C LYS A 18 -21.92 0.91 10.30
N LEU A 19 -20.95 1.50 9.59
CA LEU A 19 -19.55 1.13 9.71
C LEU A 19 -19.01 1.38 11.12
N LYS A 20 -19.29 2.57 11.69
CA LYS A 20 -18.99 2.88 13.10
C LYS A 20 -19.62 1.89 14.07
N THR A 21 -20.88 1.53 13.84
CA THR A 21 -21.60 0.54 14.65
C THR A 21 -20.95 -0.85 14.60
N VAL A 22 -20.54 -1.29 13.41
CA VAL A 22 -19.85 -2.59 13.24
C VAL A 22 -18.50 -2.56 13.95
N MET A 23 -17.73 -1.48 13.82
CA MET A 23 -16.46 -1.32 14.52
C MET A 23 -16.64 -1.38 16.04
N GLY A 24 -17.59 -0.62 16.60
CA GLY A 24 -17.88 -0.64 18.03
C GLY A 24 -18.30 -2.03 18.53
N LYS A 25 -19.09 -2.76 17.75
CA LYS A 25 -19.42 -4.17 18.06
C LYS A 25 -18.20 -5.07 18.02
N ALA A 26 -17.35 -4.97 17.01
CA ALA A 26 -16.14 -5.79 16.88
C ALA A 26 -15.16 -5.56 18.04
N LEU A 27 -14.96 -4.31 18.46
CA LEU A 27 -14.16 -3.96 19.65
C LEU A 27 -14.80 -4.50 20.94
N GLY A 28 -16.12 -4.39 21.06
CA GLY A 28 -16.88 -4.94 22.17
C GLY A 28 -16.77 -6.46 22.30
N GLU A 29 -16.82 -7.20 21.19
CA GLU A 29 -16.63 -8.66 21.20
C GLU A 29 -15.18 -9.04 21.52
N THR A 30 -14.20 -8.31 20.98
CA THR A 30 -12.76 -8.53 21.29
C THR A 30 -12.50 -8.40 22.79
N ARG A 31 -13.16 -7.46 23.47
CA ARG A 31 -13.05 -7.30 24.93
C ARG A 31 -13.50 -8.55 25.69
N LYS A 32 -14.58 -9.19 25.26
CA LYS A 32 -15.16 -10.35 25.98
C LYS A 32 -14.24 -11.58 26.00
N VAL A 33 -13.30 -11.64 25.06
CA VAL A 33 -12.32 -12.73 24.97
C VAL A 33 -11.37 -12.71 26.17
N ILE A 34 -11.14 -11.54 26.78
CA ILE A 34 -10.23 -11.42 27.90
C ILE A 34 -11.04 -11.56 29.20
N ASN A 35 -10.97 -12.76 29.75
CA ASN A 35 -11.54 -13.12 31.04
C ASN A 35 -10.45 -13.69 31.95
N GLU A 36 -10.81 -13.89 33.22
CA GLU A 36 -9.90 -14.41 34.25
C GLU A 36 -9.30 -15.78 33.86
N ASP A 37 -10.06 -16.63 33.18
CA ASP A 37 -9.60 -17.95 32.73
C ASP A 37 -8.48 -17.85 31.69
N VAL A 38 -8.59 -16.91 30.74
CA VAL A 38 -7.56 -16.63 29.75
C VAL A 38 -6.30 -16.07 30.42
N VAL A 39 -6.46 -15.14 31.36
CA VAL A 39 -5.32 -14.59 32.13
C VAL A 39 -4.62 -15.71 32.92
N LYS A 40 -5.38 -16.58 33.60
CA LYS A 40 -4.85 -17.76 34.30
C LYS A 40 -4.14 -18.73 33.35
N SER A 41 -4.67 -18.95 32.15
CA SER A 41 -4.05 -19.86 31.18
C SER A 41 -2.68 -19.37 30.69
N ILE A 42 -2.48 -18.04 30.60
CA ILE A 42 -1.24 -17.44 30.08
C ILE A 42 -0.22 -17.23 31.20
N TYR A 43 -0.67 -16.74 32.36
CA TYR A 43 0.20 -16.31 33.45
C TYR A 43 0.35 -17.33 34.59
N GLY A 44 -0.44 -18.42 34.59
CA GLY A 44 -0.34 -19.50 35.58
C GLY A 44 -0.47 -18.99 37.02
N ASP A 45 0.50 -19.33 37.86
CA ASP A 45 0.54 -18.93 39.28
C ASP A 45 0.68 -17.42 39.50
N LEU A 46 1.08 -16.65 38.46
CA LEU A 46 1.16 -15.19 38.51
C LEU A 46 -0.19 -14.52 38.23
N ALA A 47 -1.23 -15.27 37.88
CA ALA A 47 -2.55 -14.74 37.61
C ALA A 47 -3.25 -14.31 38.90
N THR A 48 -2.94 -13.10 39.37
CA THR A 48 -3.63 -12.46 40.47
C THR A 48 -4.85 -11.67 39.99
N PRO A 49 -5.81 -11.36 40.88
CA PRO A 49 -6.92 -10.47 40.55
C PRO A 49 -6.46 -9.10 40.05
N GLU A 50 -5.40 -8.54 40.63
CA GLU A 50 -4.83 -7.25 40.24
C GLU A 50 -4.24 -7.29 38.82
N LEU A 51 -3.62 -8.40 38.44
CA LEU A 51 -3.13 -8.59 37.07
C LEU A 51 -4.28 -8.67 36.07
N THR A 52 -5.37 -9.35 36.42
CA THR A 52 -6.57 -9.46 35.57
C THR A 52 -7.23 -8.09 35.37
N GLU A 53 -7.31 -7.28 36.43
CA GLU A 53 -7.82 -5.91 36.36
C GLU A 53 -6.92 -5.02 35.50
N LEU A 54 -5.59 -5.12 35.67
CA LEU A 54 -4.62 -4.38 34.86
C LEU A 54 -4.74 -4.72 33.38
N VAL A 55 -4.78 -6.01 33.04
CA VAL A 55 -4.94 -6.48 31.65
C VAL A 55 -6.25 -5.97 31.06
N THR A 56 -7.34 -6.03 31.82
CA THR A 56 -8.65 -5.52 31.39
C THR A 56 -8.59 -4.01 31.11
N SER A 57 -7.97 -3.23 32.00
CA SER A 57 -7.82 -1.78 31.85
C SER A 57 -6.95 -1.40 30.63
N VAL A 58 -5.84 -2.11 30.41
CA VAL A 58 -4.99 -1.90 29.23
C VAL A 58 -5.79 -2.15 27.94
N MET A 59 -6.63 -3.17 27.92
CA MET A 59 -7.45 -3.51 26.76
C MET A 59 -8.57 -2.50 26.51
N GLU A 60 -9.14 -1.90 27.56
CA GLU A 60 -10.05 -0.77 27.41
C GLU A 60 -9.36 0.43 26.75
N GLN A 61 -8.13 0.77 27.18
CA GLN A 61 -7.35 1.85 26.57
C GLN A 61 -6.99 1.55 25.11
N VAL A 62 -6.67 0.29 24.78
CA VAL A 62 -6.42 -0.13 23.39
C VAL A 62 -7.68 0.07 22.55
N ASN A 63 -8.84 -0.36 23.04
CA ASN A 63 -10.11 -0.18 22.33
C ASN A 63 -10.44 1.29 22.09
N GLU A 64 -10.22 2.15 23.10
CA GLU A 64 -10.42 3.60 22.95
C GLU A 64 -9.49 4.18 21.88
N ARG A 65 -8.19 3.85 21.92
CA ARG A 65 -7.23 4.29 20.91
C ARG A 65 -7.58 3.83 19.51
N VAL A 66 -8.01 2.57 19.36
CA VAL A 66 -8.43 2.04 18.05
C VAL A 66 -9.69 2.75 17.55
N SER A 67 -10.64 3.09 18.43
CA SER A 67 -11.82 3.86 18.05
C SER A 67 -11.44 5.26 17.55
N VAL A 68 -10.53 5.94 18.24
CA VAL A 68 -10.04 7.27 17.84
C VAL A 68 -9.30 7.20 16.51
N GLU A 69 -8.41 6.22 16.34
CA GLU A 69 -7.68 6.02 15.08
C GLU A 69 -8.63 5.69 13.93
N PHE A 70 -9.67 4.89 14.19
CA PHE A 70 -10.69 4.59 13.20
C PHE A 70 -11.43 5.86 12.74
N ASP A 71 -11.83 6.73 13.66
CA ASP A 71 -12.47 8.01 13.30
C ASP A 71 -11.52 8.92 12.51
N SER A 72 -10.23 8.93 12.86
CA SER A 72 -9.19 9.64 12.10
C SER A 72 -9.04 9.09 10.67
N ILE A 73 -9.07 7.77 10.49
CA ILE A 73 -9.04 7.14 9.16
C ILE A 73 -10.28 7.50 8.34
N VAL A 74 -11.46 7.44 8.96
CA VAL A 74 -12.74 7.79 8.30
C VAL A 74 -12.73 9.24 7.82
N ALA A 75 -12.17 10.17 8.62
CA ALA A 75 -12.04 11.57 8.28
C ALA A 75 -10.96 11.81 7.21
N SER A 76 -9.75 11.30 7.41
CA SER A 76 -8.60 11.52 6.51
C SER A 76 -8.80 10.99 5.10
N HIS A 77 -9.60 9.92 4.93
CA HIS A 77 -9.85 9.31 3.63
C HIS A 77 -11.17 9.76 2.99
N ASP A 78 -11.84 10.78 3.55
CA ASP A 78 -13.14 11.29 3.10
C ASP A 78 -14.18 10.17 2.92
N ILE A 79 -14.16 9.16 3.80
CA ILE A 79 -15.02 7.97 3.66
C ILE A 79 -16.50 8.36 3.70
N ASN A 80 -16.86 9.32 4.56
CA ASN A 80 -18.23 9.83 4.63
C ASN A 80 -18.71 10.38 3.28
N LYS A 81 -17.87 11.19 2.61
CA LYS A 81 -18.19 11.79 1.30
C LYS A 81 -18.35 10.72 0.22
N LYS A 82 -17.49 9.70 0.23
CA LYS A 82 -17.56 8.57 -0.72
C LYS A 82 -18.84 7.74 -0.51
N LEU A 83 -19.22 7.50 0.74
CA LEU A 83 -20.43 6.75 1.07
C LEU A 83 -21.72 7.54 0.80
N LEU A 84 -21.73 8.86 1.02
CA LEU A 84 -22.84 9.73 0.59
C LEU A 84 -23.05 9.64 -0.92
N LYS A 85 -21.96 9.74 -1.71
CA LYS A 85 -22.04 9.62 -3.17
C LYS A 85 -22.56 8.26 -3.60
N LEU A 86 -22.19 7.19 -2.89
CA LEU A 86 -22.71 5.85 -3.15
C LEU A 86 -24.23 5.76 -2.85
N GLU A 87 -24.69 6.35 -1.76
CA GLU A 87 -26.12 6.39 -1.41
C GLU A 87 -26.92 7.14 -2.48
N GLU A 88 -26.42 8.28 -2.95
CA GLU A 88 -27.02 9.05 -4.05
C GLU A 88 -27.11 8.23 -5.35
N LEU A 89 -26.06 7.49 -5.72
CA LEU A 89 -26.07 6.64 -6.90
C LEU A 89 -27.08 5.50 -6.79
N ILE A 90 -27.22 4.91 -5.61
CA ILE A 90 -28.19 3.83 -5.36
C ILE A 90 -29.63 4.38 -5.40
N GLU A 91 -29.87 5.56 -4.84
CA GLU A 91 -31.20 6.20 -4.87
C GLU A 91 -31.61 6.54 -6.31
N LYS A 92 -30.70 7.10 -7.11
CA LYS A 92 -30.92 7.34 -8.54
C LYS A 92 -31.23 6.06 -9.32
N ALA A 93 -30.44 5.00 -9.10
CA ALA A 93 -30.70 3.70 -9.74
C ALA A 93 -32.01 3.05 -9.26
N GLY A 94 -32.41 3.26 -8.01
CA GLY A 94 -33.65 2.73 -7.43
C GLY A 94 -34.91 3.42 -7.94
N THR A 95 -34.81 4.71 -8.28
CA THR A 95 -35.91 5.52 -8.82
C THR A 95 -36.11 5.34 -10.32
N GLU A 96 -35.05 4.99 -11.06
CA GLU A 96 -35.10 4.69 -12.51
C GLU A 96 -35.62 3.28 -12.84
N ASN A 97 -35.71 2.37 -11.86
CA ASN A 97 -36.14 0.98 -12.07
C ASN A 97 -37.67 0.78 -12.25
N GLY A 98 -38.45 1.85 -12.38
CA GLY A 98 -39.89 1.81 -12.64
C GLY A 98 -40.28 1.78 -14.12
N GLU A 99 -39.37 2.16 -15.01
CA GLU A 99 -39.58 2.08 -16.46
C GLU A 99 -38.51 1.17 -17.05
N THR A 100 -38.94 0.18 -17.82
CA THR A 100 -38.11 -0.71 -18.62
C THR A 100 -36.83 -0.03 -19.08
N VAL A 101 -35.67 -0.48 -18.58
CA VAL A 101 -34.34 -0.01 -18.95
C VAL A 101 -34.10 -0.36 -20.41
N ASN A 102 -34.72 0.41 -21.30
CA ASN A 102 -34.37 0.49 -22.69
C ASN A 102 -33.03 1.23 -22.72
N SER A 103 -31.99 0.53 -23.17
CA SER A 103 -30.65 1.08 -23.45
C SER A 103 -30.64 2.38 -24.27
N ALA A 104 -31.77 2.77 -24.86
CA ALA A 104 -31.97 4.03 -25.58
C ALA A 104 -32.10 5.27 -24.68
N ALA A 105 -32.62 5.16 -23.44
CA ALA A 105 -32.84 6.32 -22.56
C ALA A 105 -31.53 6.95 -22.05
N PHE A 106 -30.46 6.14 -21.91
CA PHE A 106 -29.14 6.65 -21.54
C PHE A 106 -28.37 7.22 -22.73
N ALA A 107 -28.72 6.84 -23.96
CA ALA A 107 -28.09 7.39 -25.17
C ALA A 107 -28.49 8.86 -25.40
N SER A 108 -29.69 9.28 -24.99
CA SER A 108 -30.14 10.68 -25.09
C SER A 108 -29.54 11.62 -24.04
N LEU A 109 -28.84 11.09 -23.03
CA LEU A 109 -28.11 11.89 -22.03
C LEU A 109 -26.71 12.30 -22.51
N LEU A 110 -26.25 11.72 -23.62
CA LEU A 110 -24.95 12.02 -24.20
C LEU A 110 -25.08 13.14 -25.25
N PRO A 111 -24.13 14.08 -25.31
CA PRO A 111 -24.11 15.10 -26.36
C PRO A 111 -24.13 14.47 -27.75
N ASP A 112 -24.74 15.15 -28.72
CA ASP A 112 -24.83 14.66 -30.11
C ASP A 112 -23.45 14.25 -30.65
N GLY A 113 -23.37 13.01 -31.15
CA GLY A 113 -22.14 12.42 -31.68
C GLY A 113 -21.23 11.74 -30.65
N VAL A 114 -21.55 11.79 -29.36
CA VAL A 114 -20.81 11.07 -28.31
C VAL A 114 -21.45 9.70 -28.08
N THR A 115 -20.69 8.64 -28.32
CA THR A 115 -21.16 7.28 -28.04
C THR A 115 -20.82 6.88 -26.60
N PRO A 116 -21.56 5.93 -25.99
CA PRO A 116 -21.18 5.36 -24.70
C PRO A 116 -19.77 4.75 -24.72
N GLN A 117 -19.31 4.27 -25.87
CA GLN A 117 -17.95 3.79 -26.08
C GLN A 117 -16.92 4.91 -25.90
N ASP A 118 -17.24 6.13 -26.31
CA ASP A 118 -16.36 7.30 -26.16
C ASP A 118 -16.24 7.74 -24.72
N VAL A 119 -17.32 7.65 -23.94
CA VAL A 119 -17.30 7.91 -22.48
C VAL A 119 -16.44 6.86 -21.76
N LEU A 120 -16.58 5.59 -22.12
CA LEU A 120 -15.73 4.52 -21.59
C LEU A 120 -14.27 4.69 -22.00
N ARG A 121 -14.01 5.13 -23.24
CA ARG A 121 -12.66 5.44 -23.73
C ARG A 121 -12.05 6.62 -22.96
N MET A 122 -12.82 7.67 -22.69
CA MET A 122 -12.36 8.83 -21.93
C MET A 122 -12.03 8.44 -20.48
N ASN A 123 -12.92 7.71 -19.79
CA ASN A 123 -12.67 7.24 -18.43
C ASN A 123 -11.48 6.27 -18.35
N THR A 124 -11.27 5.43 -19.37
CA THR A 124 -10.11 4.52 -19.41
C THR A 124 -8.83 5.20 -19.88
N HIS A 125 -8.91 6.39 -20.46
CA HIS A 125 -7.75 7.12 -20.98
C HIS A 125 -6.84 7.61 -19.85
N GLU A 126 -7.39 8.22 -18.81
CA GLU A 126 -6.60 8.70 -17.66
C GLU A 126 -5.89 7.53 -16.95
N MET A 127 -6.59 6.42 -16.76
CA MET A 127 -6.00 5.20 -16.20
C MET A 127 -4.86 4.66 -17.09
N LYS A 128 -5.02 4.67 -18.41
CA LYS A 128 -3.97 4.25 -19.35
C LYS A 128 -2.78 5.21 -19.38
N LEU A 129 -3.00 6.51 -19.20
CA LEU A 129 -1.92 7.49 -19.09
C LEU A 129 -1.11 7.27 -17.81
N ALA A 130 -1.77 7.09 -16.67
CA ALA A 130 -1.11 6.81 -15.40
C ALA A 130 -0.30 5.50 -15.47
N GLU A 131 -0.87 4.44 -16.06
CA GLU A 131 -0.15 3.18 -16.23
C GLU A 131 1.03 3.32 -17.20
N ARG A 132 0.88 4.10 -18.28
CA ARG A 132 2.00 4.41 -19.19
C ARG A 132 3.12 5.15 -18.46
N GLU A 133 2.80 6.15 -17.64
CA GLU A 133 3.81 6.87 -16.85
C GLU A 133 4.52 5.96 -15.85
N ARG A 134 3.77 5.07 -15.17
CA ARG A 134 4.32 4.04 -14.29
C ARG A 134 5.32 3.15 -15.02
N LEU A 135 4.94 2.63 -16.19
CA LEU A 135 5.77 1.76 -17.00
C LEU A 135 7.02 2.48 -17.53
N ILE A 136 6.92 3.75 -17.94
CA ILE A 136 8.07 4.55 -18.36
C ILE A 136 9.05 4.73 -17.20
N ALA A 137 8.56 5.00 -15.99
CA ALA A 137 9.40 5.13 -14.81
C ALA A 137 10.09 3.80 -14.43
N GLU A 138 9.38 2.68 -14.57
CA GLU A 138 9.91 1.34 -14.33
C GLU A 138 11.02 0.98 -15.33
N VAL A 139 10.81 1.25 -16.62
CA VAL A 139 11.83 1.05 -17.66
C VAL A 139 13.07 1.91 -17.40
N ALA A 140 12.88 3.20 -17.09
CA ALA A 140 14.01 4.09 -16.80
C ALA A 140 14.82 3.65 -15.57
N ALA A 141 14.16 3.09 -14.55
CA ALA A 141 14.84 2.53 -13.39
C ALA A 141 15.64 1.27 -13.73
N LEU A 142 15.07 0.38 -14.56
CA LEU A 142 15.76 -0.82 -15.05
C LEU A 142 16.96 -0.48 -15.95
N ASP A 143 16.82 0.50 -16.84
CA ASP A 143 17.92 0.95 -17.71
C ASP A 143 19.08 1.49 -16.86
N LYS A 144 18.78 2.31 -15.85
CA LYS A 144 19.80 2.80 -14.91
C LYS A 144 20.49 1.67 -14.14
N ALA A 145 19.73 0.66 -13.71
CA ALA A 145 20.29 -0.50 -13.02
C ALA A 145 21.18 -1.34 -13.96
N ASN A 146 20.76 -1.52 -15.22
CA ASN A 146 21.55 -2.21 -16.23
C ASN A 146 22.85 -1.46 -16.54
N ASP A 147 22.80 -0.15 -16.71
CA ASP A 147 23.99 0.68 -16.94
C ASP A 147 24.99 0.55 -15.78
N ALA A 148 24.50 0.52 -14.54
CA ALA A 148 25.34 0.30 -13.37
C ALA A 148 26.02 -1.08 -13.40
N VAL A 149 25.26 -2.14 -13.70
CA VAL A 149 25.78 -3.52 -13.82
C VAL A 149 26.81 -3.62 -14.94
N VAL A 150 26.56 -2.98 -16.09
CA VAL A 150 27.52 -2.93 -17.20
C VAL A 150 28.82 -2.25 -16.75
N GLY A 151 28.73 -1.14 -16.02
CA GLY A 151 29.88 -0.46 -15.43
C GLY A 151 30.68 -1.37 -14.49
N GLU A 152 30.00 -2.07 -13.57
CA GLU A 152 30.66 -3.03 -12.66
C GLU A 152 31.36 -4.17 -13.42
N ILE A 153 30.76 -4.65 -14.51
CA ILE A 153 31.36 -5.68 -15.37
C ILE A 153 32.64 -5.15 -16.05
N GLU A 154 32.61 -3.92 -16.55
CA GLU A 154 33.78 -3.29 -17.19
C GLU A 154 34.91 -3.07 -16.19
N ASP A 155 34.62 -2.56 -15.01
CA ASP A 155 35.58 -2.41 -13.92
C ASP A 155 36.18 -3.75 -13.52
N GLY A 156 35.34 -4.79 -13.38
CA GLY A 156 35.77 -6.15 -13.09
C GLY A 156 36.70 -6.71 -14.17
N LYS A 157 36.40 -6.47 -15.45
CA LYS A 157 37.27 -6.87 -16.57
C LYS A 157 38.63 -6.18 -16.53
N GLN A 158 38.66 -4.88 -16.22
CA GLN A 158 39.92 -4.13 -16.11
C GLN A 158 40.77 -4.67 -14.96
N GLN A 159 40.18 -4.90 -13.78
CA GLN A 159 40.89 -5.47 -12.64
C GLN A 159 41.43 -6.87 -12.94
N LEU A 160 40.65 -7.70 -13.65
CA LEU A 160 41.09 -9.03 -14.05
C LEU A 160 42.27 -8.97 -15.02
N ALA A 161 42.25 -8.04 -15.99
CA ALA A 161 43.33 -7.84 -16.95
C ALA A 161 44.65 -7.44 -16.25
N VAL A 162 44.57 -6.52 -15.27
CA VAL A 162 45.73 -6.12 -14.46
C VAL A 162 46.30 -7.31 -13.69
N LYS A 163 45.45 -8.08 -12.99
CA LYS A 163 45.90 -9.28 -12.25
C LYS A 163 46.51 -10.34 -13.16
N LEU A 164 45.96 -10.54 -14.35
CA LEU A 164 46.52 -11.46 -15.35
C LEU A 164 47.93 -11.03 -15.77
N GLN A 165 48.15 -9.73 -15.99
CA GLN A 165 49.46 -9.19 -16.32
C GLN A 165 50.47 -9.35 -15.17
N GLU A 166 50.04 -9.15 -13.92
CA GLU A 166 50.85 -9.38 -12.73
C GLU A 166 51.28 -10.85 -12.62
N ILE A 167 50.35 -11.79 -12.82
CA ILE A 167 50.64 -13.23 -12.80
C ILE A 167 51.62 -13.61 -13.92
N GLU A 168 51.44 -13.10 -15.13
CA GLU A 168 52.37 -13.35 -16.25
C GLU A 168 53.78 -12.84 -15.93
N THR A 169 53.87 -11.67 -15.31
CA THR A 169 55.15 -11.07 -14.88
C THR A 169 55.83 -11.95 -13.82
N GLN A 170 55.09 -12.38 -12.80
CA GLN A 170 55.60 -13.29 -11.76
C GLN A 170 56.03 -14.63 -12.35
N ARG A 171 55.26 -15.19 -13.30
CA ARG A 171 55.61 -16.43 -14.01
C ARG A 171 56.95 -16.30 -14.73
N LEU A 172 57.16 -15.18 -15.44
CA LEU A 172 58.41 -14.90 -16.14
C LEU A 172 59.59 -14.73 -15.19
N GLU A 173 59.40 -14.07 -14.05
CA GLU A 173 60.42 -13.94 -13.01
C GLU A 173 60.81 -15.30 -12.42
N MET A 174 59.83 -16.11 -12.05
CA MET A 174 60.06 -17.48 -11.55
C MET A 174 60.80 -18.33 -12.59
N GLN A 175 60.44 -18.22 -13.88
CA GLN A 175 61.11 -18.95 -14.94
C GLN A 175 62.59 -18.52 -15.07
N LYS A 176 62.89 -17.22 -15.01
CA LYS A 176 64.27 -16.73 -14.99
C LYS A 176 65.06 -17.25 -13.79
N THR A 177 64.46 -17.26 -12.60
CA THR A 177 65.13 -17.79 -11.40
C THR A 177 65.40 -19.30 -11.53
N ALA A 178 64.45 -20.07 -12.04
CA ALA A 178 64.61 -21.50 -12.29
C ALA A 178 65.76 -21.77 -13.29
N ASP A 179 65.80 -21.04 -14.41
CA ASP A 179 66.85 -21.17 -15.42
C ASP A 179 68.25 -20.90 -14.83
N ILE A 180 68.39 -19.85 -14.02
CA ILE A 180 69.65 -19.52 -13.32
C ILE A 180 70.09 -20.67 -12.40
N CYS A 181 69.17 -21.23 -11.62
CA CYS A 181 69.48 -22.35 -10.72
C CYS A 181 69.90 -23.61 -11.49
N THR A 182 69.27 -23.91 -12.63
CA THR A 182 69.64 -25.06 -13.47
C THR A 182 70.99 -24.90 -14.18
N MET A 183 71.41 -23.68 -14.51
CA MET A 183 72.70 -23.40 -15.15
C MET A 183 73.89 -23.35 -14.17
N SER A 184 73.60 -23.22 -12.87
CA SER A 184 74.62 -23.10 -11.80
C SER A 184 74.91 -24.43 -11.08
N SER A 185 74.23 -25.51 -11.48
CA SER A 185 74.38 -26.88 -10.94
C SER A 185 75.11 -27.77 -11.95
#